data_AF-A0A3G8RAE0-F1
#
_entry.id   AF-A0A3G8RAE0-F1
#
_cell.length_a   1.000
_cell.length_b   1.000
_cell.length_c   1.000
_cell.angle_alpha   90.00
_cell.angle_beta   90.00
_cell.angle_gamma   90.00
#
_symmetry.space_group_name_H-M   'P 1'
#
loop_
_entity.id
_entity.type
_entity.pdbx_description
1 polymer ?
#
loop_
_entity_poly.entity_id
_entity_poly.type
_entity_poly.pdbx_seq_one_letter_code
_entity_poly.pdbx_strand_id
1 'polypeptide(L)'
;MTTTPLAHVALGAVSAEEAGTGSGLFTTFMYLANSLGVALIGILFLSSLNHTLSDANLSDYIRAFIISVAVSGLLALAALICISFCYKNEI
;
A
#
# COMPACT_ATOMS: atom_id res chain seq x y z
N MET A 1 0.16 -1.84 -14.38
CA MET A 1 -1.00 -0.91 -14.41
C MET A 1 -2.27 -1.71 -14.22
N THR A 2 -2.70 -1.91 -12.98
CA THR A 2 -3.94 -2.63 -12.59
C THR A 2 -4.95 -1.71 -11.90
N THR A 3 -4.59 -0.43 -11.70
CA THR A 3 -5.42 0.59 -11.04
C THR A 3 -6.45 1.24 -11.98
N THR A 4 -6.31 1.06 -13.30
CA THR A 4 -7.10 1.75 -14.33
C THR A 4 -8.61 1.47 -14.28
N PRO A 5 -9.09 0.22 -14.06
CA PRO A 5 -10.53 -0.04 -14.01
C PRO A 5 -11.18 0.56 -12.76
N LEU A 6 -10.53 0.45 -11.60
CA LEU A 6 -11.06 0.92 -10.33
C LEU A 6 -11.05 2.45 -10.24
N ALA A 7 -9.98 3.09 -10.73
CA ALA A 7 -9.91 4.54 -10.87
C ALA A 7 -11.01 5.07 -11.80
N HIS A 8 -11.29 4.36 -12.90
CA HIS A 8 -12.34 4.73 -13.84
C HIS A 8 -13.74 4.62 -13.22
N VAL A 9 -14.02 3.57 -12.44
CA VAL A 9 -15.31 3.43 -11.71
C VAL A 9 -15.47 4.52 -10.66
N ALA A 10 -14.42 4.82 -9.88
CA ALA A 10 -14.47 5.85 -8.84
C ALA A 10 -14.64 7.26 -9.42
N LEU A 11 -13.96 7.57 -10.53
CA LEU A 11 -14.07 8.86 -11.21
C LEU A 11 -15.35 8.98 -12.06
N GLY A 12 -15.90 7.86 -12.54
CA GLY A 12 -17.17 7.81 -13.25
C GLY A 12 -18.38 8.13 -12.38
N ALA A 13 -18.25 8.04 -11.05
CA ALA A 13 -19.27 8.45 -10.08
C ALA A 13 -19.24 9.96 -9.76
N VAL A 14 -18.22 10.69 -10.23
CA VAL A 14 -18.05 12.13 -9.96
C VAL A 14 -18.65 12.95 -11.10
N SER A 15 -19.32 14.07 -10.75
CA SER A 15 -19.89 15.00 -11.73
C SER A 15 -18.81 15.54 -12.69
N ALA A 16 -19.16 15.78 -13.95
CA ALA A 16 -18.20 16.24 -14.97
C ALA A 16 -17.51 17.58 -14.60
N GLU A 17 -18.15 18.37 -13.74
CA GLU A 17 -17.63 19.65 -13.23
C GLU A 17 -16.51 19.46 -12.20
N GLU A 18 -16.50 18.33 -11.47
CA GLU A 18 -15.52 18.02 -10.42
C GLU A 18 -14.51 16.94 -10.82
N ALA A 19 -14.66 16.34 -12.00
CA ALA A 19 -13.81 15.25 -12.50
C ALA A 19 -12.30 15.62 -12.54
N GLY A 20 -11.99 16.89 -12.84
CA GLY A 20 -10.62 17.41 -12.80
C GLY A 20 -10.02 17.36 -11.39
N THR A 21 -10.74 17.86 -10.39
CA THR A 21 -10.33 17.84 -8.97
C THR A 21 -10.26 16.41 -8.43
N GLY A 22 -11.24 15.57 -8.76
CA GLY A 22 -11.28 14.16 -8.35
C GLY A 22 -10.08 13.35 -8.88
N SER A 23 -9.72 13.53 -10.15
CA SER A 23 -8.58 12.84 -10.74
C SER A 23 -7.22 13.29 -10.17
N GLY A 24 -7.09 14.59 -9.84
CA GLY A 24 -5.91 15.16 -9.22
C GLY A 24 -5.70 14.65 -7.79
N LEU A 25 -6.77 14.60 -6.98
CA LEU A 25 -6.73 14.03 -5.63
C LEU A 25 -6.39 12.54 -5.67
N PHE A 26 -7.06 11.77 -6.53
CA PHE A 26 -6.79 10.33 -6.69
C PHE A 26 -5.31 10.06 -7.01
N THR A 27 -4.75 10.81 -7.97
CA THR A 27 -3.36 10.67 -8.38
C THR A 27 -2.39 11.03 -7.25
N THR A 28 -2.67 12.11 -6.53
CA THR A 28 -1.85 12.56 -5.40
C THR A 28 -1.82 11.52 -4.28
N PHE A 29 -2.99 11.01 -3.88
CA PHE A 29 -3.07 9.96 -2.85
C PHE A 29 -2.42 8.66 -3.31
N MET A 30 -2.53 8.29 -4.59
CA MET A 30 -1.86 7.10 -5.13
C MET A 30 -0.34 7.21 -5.00
N TYR A 31 0.25 8.33 -5.40
CA TYR A 31 1.70 8.54 -5.26
C TYR A 31 2.14 8.70 -3.80
N LEU A 32 1.33 9.37 -2.98
CA LEU A 32 1.58 9.49 -1.54
C LEU A 32 1.59 8.12 -0.87
N ALA A 33 0.59 7.29 -1.13
CA ALA A 33 0.50 5.93 -0.59
C ALA A 33 1.66 5.05 -1.07
N ASN A 34 2.07 5.18 -2.33
CA ASN A 34 3.22 4.46 -2.86
C ASN A 34 4.52 4.84 -2.14
N SER A 35 4.81 6.14 -2.02
CA SER A 35 5.99 6.63 -1.32
C SER A 35 5.98 6.26 0.17
N LEU A 36 4.81 6.37 0.82
CA LEU A 36 4.64 6.03 2.23
C LEU A 36 4.83 4.52 2.46
N GLY A 37 4.30 3.66 1.59
CA GLY A 37 4.48 2.23 1.66
C GLY A 37 5.95 1.83 1.55
N VAL A 38 6.68 2.38 0.59
CA VAL A 38 8.13 2.14 0.44
C VAL A 38 8.89 2.60 1.68
N ALA A 39 8.59 3.78 2.22
CA ALA A 39 9.25 4.30 3.42
C ALA A 39 9.00 3.42 4.65
N LEU A 40 7.75 3.03 4.91
CA LEU A 40 7.37 2.20 6.06
C LEU A 40 8.01 0.82 5.99
N ILE A 41 7.96 0.15 4.84
CA ILE A 41 8.59 -1.16 4.67
C ILE A 41 10.11 -1.07 4.78
N GLY A 42 10.72 0.00 4.26
CA GLY A 42 12.16 0.25 4.41
C GLY A 42 12.58 0.44 5.87
N ILE A 43 11.83 1.22 6.65
CA ILE A 43 12.06 1.41 8.09
C ILE A 43 11.90 0.08 8.84
N LEU A 44 10.86 -0.70 8.51
CA LEU A 44 10.58 -1.97 9.16
C LEU A 44 11.66 -3.01 8.87
N PHE A 45 12.14 -3.04 7.62
CA PHE A 45 13.27 -3.87 7.22
C PHE A 45 14.55 -3.49 7.98
N LEU A 46 14.88 -2.20 8.04
CA LEU A 46 16.09 -1.71 8.72
C LEU A 46 16.02 -1.94 10.23
N SER A 47 14.85 -1.74 10.83
CA SER A 47 14.58 -2.05 12.24
C SER A 47 14.72 -3.55 12.52
N SER A 48 14.24 -4.41 11.61
CA SER A 48 14.34 -5.87 11.75
C SER A 48 15.77 -6.39 11.63
N LEU A 49 16.63 -5.68 10.90
CA LEU A 49 18.03 -6.05 10.69
C LEU A 49 18.83 -6.05 12.02
N ASN A 50 18.47 -5.18 12.98
CA ASN A 50 19.09 -5.02 14.32
C ASN A 50 20.63 -4.84 14.35
N HIS A 51 21.29 -4.79 13.19
CA HIS A 51 22.71 -4.60 12.98
C HIS A 51 22.93 -3.52 11.92
N THR A 52 24.11 -2.91 11.94
CA THR A 52 24.58 -2.07 10.84
C THR A 52 24.64 -2.89 9.54
N LEU A 53 24.24 -2.30 8.41
CA LEU A 53 24.21 -2.99 7.10
C LEU A 53 25.54 -3.67 6.73
N SER A 54 26.67 -3.18 7.24
CA SER A 54 28.00 -3.75 7.01
C SER A 54 28.36 -4.97 7.87
N ASP A 55 27.64 -5.22 8.97
CA ASP A 55 27.88 -6.34 9.89
C ASP A 55 26.78 -7.42 9.84
N ALA A 56 25.70 -7.16 9.11
CA ALA A 56 24.56 -8.08 9.03
C ALA A 56 24.91 -9.33 8.20
N ASN A 57 24.63 -10.50 8.76
CA ASN A 57 24.90 -11.77 8.10
C ASN A 57 23.73 -12.15 7.19
N LEU A 58 23.93 -13.10 6.25
CA LEU A 58 22.88 -13.50 5.28
C LEU A 58 21.57 -13.92 5.97
N SER A 59 21.67 -14.56 7.14
CA SER A 59 20.53 -14.97 7.95
C SER A 59 19.67 -13.79 8.45
N ASP A 60 20.29 -12.67 8.79
CA ASP A 60 19.60 -11.47 9.27
C ASP A 60 18.85 -10.77 8.15
N TYR A 61 19.44 -10.73 6.94
CA TYR A 61 18.77 -10.28 5.73
C TYR A 61 17.55 -11.12 5.38
N ILE A 62 17.68 -12.46 5.43
CA ILE A 62 16.56 -13.38 5.17
C ILE A 62 15.45 -13.14 6.20
N ARG A 63 15.78 -13.00 7.48
CA ARG A 63 14.81 -12.73 8.54
C ARG A 63 14.09 -11.39 8.31
N ALA A 64 14.83 -10.31 8.09
CA ALA A 64 14.27 -8.99 7.85
C ALA A 64 13.37 -8.97 6.60
N PHE A 65 13.75 -9.70 5.55
CA PHE A 65 12.94 -9.88 4.35
C PHE A 65 11.64 -10.64 4.63
N ILE A 66 11.70 -11.78 5.32
CA ILE A 66 10.50 -12.57 5.67
C ILE A 66 9.53 -11.74 6.50
N ILE A 67 10.03 -10.99 7.50
CA ILE A 67 9.20 -10.11 8.33
C ILE A 67 8.53 -9.03 7.46
N SER A 68 9.30 -8.37 6.59
CA SER A 68 8.77 -7.32 5.71
C SER A 68 7.69 -7.82 4.75
N VAL A 69 7.89 -9.02 4.20
CA VAL A 69 6.91 -9.69 3.34
C VAL A 69 5.66 -10.11 4.13
N ALA A 70 5.82 -10.66 5.33
CA ALA A 70 4.71 -11.06 6.18
C ALA A 70 3.84 -9.87 6.59
N VAL A 71 4.44 -8.74 6.95
CA VAL A 71 3.72 -7.50 7.28
C VAL A 71 2.96 -6.97 6.05
N SER A 72 3.60 -6.98 4.88
CA SER A 72 2.95 -6.57 3.63
C SER A 72 1.76 -7.48 3.28
N GLY A 73 1.90 -8.79 3.50
CA GLY A 73 0.81 -9.76 3.33
C GLY A 73 -0.35 -9.54 4.31
N LEU A 74 -0.05 -9.27 5.58
CA LEU A 74 -1.06 -8.93 6.59
C LEU A 74 -1.82 -7.65 6.23
N LEU A 75 -1.11 -6.63 5.73
CA LEU A 75 -1.73 -5.38 5.30
C LEU A 75 -2.67 -5.59 4.10
N ALA A 76 -2.28 -6.45 3.15
CA ALA A 76 -3.13 -6.82 2.02
C ALA A 76 -4.38 -7.59 2.49
N LEU A 77 -4.25 -8.53 3.44
CA LEU A 77 -5.39 -9.23 4.02
C LEU A 77 -6.33 -8.29 4.78
N ALA A 78 -5.79 -7.36 5.57
CA ALA A 78 -6.57 -6.35 6.26
C ALA A 78 -7.36 -5.47 5.26
N ALA A 79 -6.71 -5.06 4.17
CA ALA A 79 -7.38 -4.30 3.10
C ALA A 79 -8.51 -5.11 2.45
N LEU A 80 -8.31 -6.39 2.17
CA LEU A 80 -9.37 -7.27 1.65
C LEU A 80 -10.55 -7.41 2.62
N ILE A 81 -10.28 -7.54 3.92
CA ILE A 81 -11.34 -7.59 4.95
C ILE A 81 -12.13 -6.28 4.96
N CYS A 82 -11.46 -5.12 4.94
CA CYS A 82 -12.12 -3.81 4.88
C CYS A 82 -12.99 -3.66 3.64
N ILE A 83 -12.47 -4.03 2.46
CA ILE A 83 -13.25 -4.00 1.21
C ILE A 83 -14.46 -4.93 1.29
N SER A 84 -14.27 -6.14 1.83
CA SER A 84 -15.37 -7.11 1.99
C SER A 84 -16.45 -6.61 2.95
N PHE A 85 -16.06 -5.89 4.01
CA PHE A 85 -16.99 -5.28 4.96
C PHE A 85 -17.77 -4.12 4.34
N CYS A 86 -17.08 -3.22 3.62
CA CYS A 86 -17.73 -2.14 2.86
C CYS A 86 -18.74 -2.70 1.86
N TYR A 87 -18.33 -3.71 1.07
CA TYR A 87 -19.22 -4.33 0.08
C TYR A 87 -20.45 -4.97 0.72
N LYS A 88 -20.30 -5.61 1.89
CA LYS A 88 -21.43 -6.21 2.60
C LYS A 88 -22.39 -5.17 3.21
N ASN A 89 -21.92 -3.96 3.50
CA ASN A 89 -22.76 -2.91 4.09
C ASN A 89 -23.58 -2.13 3.05
N GLU A 90 -23.34 -2.34 1.75
CA GLU A 90 -24.10 -1.73 0.64
C GLU A 90 -25.20 -2.64 0.07
N ILE A 91 -25.37 -3.86 0.58
CA ILE A 91 -26.42 -4.84 0.20
C ILE A 91 -27.39 -5.02 1.37
#